data_AF-A0A073IQS0-F1
#
_entry.id   AF-A0A073IQS0-F1
#
_cell.length_a   1.000
_cell.length_b   1.000
_cell.length_c   1.000
_cell.angle_alpha   90.00
_cell.angle_beta   90.00
_cell.angle_gamma   90.00
#
_symmetry.space_group_name_H-M   'P 1'
#
loop_
_entity.id
_entity.type
_entity.pdbx_description
1 polymer ?
#
loop_
_entity_poly.entity_id
_entity_poly.type
_entity_poly.pdbx_seq_one_letter_code
_entity_poly.pdbx_strand_id
1 'polypeptide(L)' 'MSRREKKPVHHVQMTEGKRNIIRQLLEEYDIESAEDIQDALKDLLGGTIKEMMEAEMDDHLGYG' A
#
# COMPACT_ATOMS: atom_id res chain seq x y z
N MET A 1 -34.40 1.27 0.29
CA MET A 1 -33.01 1.74 0.15
C MET A 1 -32.08 0.65 0.66
N SER A 2 -31.25 0.06 -0.21
CA SER A 2 -30.37 -1.06 0.16
C SER A 2 -29.17 -0.56 0.97
N ARG A 3 -29.04 -1.04 2.21
CA ARG A 3 -27.92 -0.70 3.10
C ARG A 3 -26.68 -1.44 2.59
N ARG A 4 -25.72 -0.73 1.99
CA ARG A 4 -24.41 -1.32 1.65
C ARG A 4 -23.79 -1.87 2.93
N GLU A 5 -23.70 -3.20 3.04
CA GLU A 5 -22.99 -3.85 4.14
C GLU A 5 -21.52 -3.40 4.09
N LYS A 6 -21.08 -2.69 5.13
CA LYS A 6 -19.69 -2.27 5.23
C LYS A 6 -18.85 -3.54 5.38
N LYS A 7 -17.98 -3.82 4.40
CA LYS A 7 -17.02 -4.92 4.48
C LYS A 7 -16.27 -4.84 5.81
N PRO A 8 -15.98 -5.97 6.49
CA PRO A 8 -15.26 -5.96 7.75
C PRO A 8 -13.94 -5.22 7.54
N VAL A 9 -13.78 -4.09 8.23
CA VAL A 9 -12.54 -3.33 8.21
C VAL A 9 -11.50 -4.22 8.85
N HIS A 10 -10.50 -4.64 8.08
CA HIS A 10 -9.36 -5.39 8.62
C HIS A 10 -8.68 -4.52 9.68
N HIS A 11 -8.88 -4.85 10.95
CA HIS A 11 -8.22 -4.13 12.04
C HIS A 11 -6.72 -4.45 11.96
N VAL A 12 -5.92 -3.44 11.63
CA VAL A 12 -4.47 -3.58 11.64
C VAL A 12 -4.04 -3.71 13.09
N GLN A 13 -3.62 -4.91 13.50
CA GLN A 13 -2.89 -5.05 14.76
C GLN A 13 -1.53 -4.38 14.58
N MET A 14 -1.31 -3.32 15.36
CA MET A 14 -0.09 -2.53 15.28
C MET A 14 1.03 -3.25 16.03
N THR A 15 1.85 -3.99 15.30
CA THR A 15 3.08 -4.58 15.83
C THR A 15 4.23 -3.58 15.75
N GLU A 16 5.35 -3.87 16.42
CA GLU A 16 6.55 -3.03 16.33
C GLU A 16 7.09 -2.91 14.91
N GLY A 17 7.14 -4.01 14.15
CA GLY A 17 7.51 -3.98 12.74
C GLY A 17 6.61 -3.06 11.90
N LYS A 18 5.29 -3.11 12.12
CA LYS A 18 4.36 -2.23 11.41
C LYS A 18 4.54 -0.75 11.79
N ARG A 19 4.84 -0.45 13.05
CA ARG A 19 5.15 0.94 13.49
C ARG A 19 6.41 1.48 12.82
N ASN A 20 7.43 0.65 12.65
CA ASN A 20 8.67 1.08 12.00
C ASN A 20 8.44 1.38 10.51
N ILE A 21 7.67 0.55 9.81
CA ILE A 21 7.29 0.81 8.41
C ILE A 21 6.51 2.12 8.29
N ILE A 22 5.51 2.36 9.16
CA ILE A 22 4.75 3.61 9.11
C ILE A 22 5.64 4.83 9.40
N ARG A 23 6.59 4.74 10.34
CA ARG A 23 7.53 5.84 10.60
C ARG A 23 8.40 6.18 9.39
N GLN A 24 8.95 5.18 8.73
CA GLN A 24 9.74 5.38 7.52
C GLN A 24 8.92 6.05 6.41
N LEU A 25 7.67 5.61 6.22
CA LEU A 25 6.77 6.22 5.25
C LEU A 25 6.46 7.69 5.57
N LEU A 26 6.25 8.03 6.85
CA LEU A 26 6.02 9.41 7.27
C LEU A 26 7.24 10.31 7.03
N GLU A 27 8.45 9.78 7.22
CA GLU A 27 9.71 10.52 7.02
C GLU A 27 10.06 10.70 5.54
N GLU A 28 9.83 9.69 4.70
CA GLU A 28 10.17 9.75 3.26
C GLU A 28 9.20 10.61 2.44
N TYR A 29 7.93 10.68 2.82
CA TYR A 29 6.88 11.36 2.06
C TYR A 29 6.51 12.76 2.58
N ASP A 30 7.23 13.28 3.58
CA ASP A 30 6.97 14.60 4.21
C ASP A 30 5.48 14.81 4.55
N ILE A 31 4.90 13.86 5.28
CA ILE A 31 3.45 13.79 5.52
C ILE A 31 3.03 14.84 6.55
N GLU A 32 2.27 15.85 6.12
CA GLU A 32 1.73 16.91 6.99
C GLU A 32 0.25 16.71 7.32
N SER A 33 -0.50 15.97 6.48
CA SER A 33 -1.94 15.83 6.58
C SER A 33 -2.44 14.39 6.39
N ALA A 34 -3.72 14.18 6.72
CA ALA A 34 -4.42 12.93 6.47
C ALA A 34 -4.66 12.65 4.98
N GLU A 35 -4.52 13.66 4.12
CA GLU A 35 -4.60 13.50 2.66
C GLU A 35 -3.25 13.00 2.12
N ASP A 36 -2.14 13.60 2.57
CA ASP A 36 -0.78 13.19 2.18
C ASP A 36 -0.50 11.72 2.52
N ILE A 37 -0.92 11.26 3.70
CA ILE A 37 -0.78 9.84 4.06
C ILE A 37 -1.62 8.93 3.17
N GLN A 38 -2.80 9.36 2.72
CA GLN A 38 -3.62 8.55 1.82
C GLN A 38 -3.00 8.46 0.43
N ASP A 39 -2.43 9.56 -0.06
CA ASP A 39 -1.80 9.59 -1.38
C ASP A 39 -0.46 8.86 -1.39
N ALA A 40 0.38 9.04 -0.36
CA ALA A 40 1.59 8.25 -0.17
C ALA A 40 1.31 6.74 -0.13
N LEU A 41 0.25 6.32 0.59
CA LEU A 41 -0.14 4.91 0.65
C LEU A 41 -0.65 4.37 -0.70
N LYS A 42 -1.39 5.18 -1.48
CA LYS A 42 -1.83 4.80 -2.83
C LYS A 42 -0.66 4.66 -3.77
N ASP A 43 0.28 5.61 -3.74
CA ASP A 43 1.45 5.62 -4.62
C ASP A 43 2.39 4.46 -4.30
N LEU A 44 2.68 4.22 -3.02
CA LEU A 44 3.51 3.09 -2.59
C LEU A 44 2.90 1.74 -3.02
N LEU A 45 1.60 1.56 -2.76
CA LEU A 45 0.90 0.33 -3.12
C LEU A 45 0.80 0.18 -4.65
N GLY A 46 0.54 1.27 -5.36
CA GLY A 46 0.49 1.31 -6.82
C GLY A 46 1.83 0.94 -7.46
N GLY A 47 2.93 1.49 -6.95
CA GLY A 47 4.29 1.14 -7.36
C GLY A 47 4.61 -0.32 -7.11
N THR A 48 4.31 -0.82 -5.91
CA THR A 48 4.54 -2.24 -5.56
C THR A 48 3.74 -3.19 -6.46
N ILE A 49 2.46 -2.91 -6.70
CA ILE A 49 1.63 -3.76 -7.59
C ILE A 49 2.15 -3.69 -9.02
N LYS A 50 2.57 -2.52 -9.49
CA LYS A 50 3.14 -2.37 -10.82
C LYS A 50 4.43 -3.19 -10.97
N GLU A 51 5.34 -3.11 -10.00
CA GLU A 51 6.56 -3.92 -9.98
C GLU A 51 6.26 -5.42 -9.96
N MET A 52 5.25 -5.85 -9.19
CA MET A 52 4.81 -7.25 -9.19
C MET A 52 4.25 -7.67 -10.55
N MET A 53 3.44 -6.82 -11.20
CA MET A 53 2.91 -7.09 -12.53
C MET A 53 4.01 -7.11 -13.60
N GLU A 54 4.98 -6.21 -13.53
CA GLU A 54 6.15 -6.18 -14.43
C GLU A 54 7.02 -7.41 -14.23
N ALA A 55 7.29 -7.81 -12.98
CA ALA A 55 8.01 -9.04 -12.66
C ALA A 55 7.24 -10.28 -13.15
N GLU A 56 5.92 -10.33 -12.97
CA GLU A 56 5.08 -11.40 -13.52
C GLU A 56 5.13 -11.43 -15.04
N MET A 57 5.13 -10.26 -15.72
CA MET A 57 5.25 -10.17 -17.18
C MET A 57 6.64 -10.58 -17.68
N ASP A 58 7.72 -10.19 -17.00
CA ASP A 58 9.10 -10.58 -17.34
C ASP A 58 9.31 -12.09 -17.15
N ASP A 59 8.74 -12.67 -16.09
CA ASP A 59 8.75 -14.12 -15.84
C ASP A 59 7.89 -14.87 -16.88
N HIS A 60 6.84 -14.21 -17.42
CA HIS A 60 6.02 -14.76 -18.50
C HIS A 60 6.61 -14.58 -19.91
N LEU A 61 7.55 -13.65 -20.11
CA LEU A 61 8.19 -13.38 -21.41
C LEU A 61 9.38 -14.27 -21.72
N GLY A 62 9.78 -15.17 -20.80
CA GLY A 62 10.51 -16.40 -21.11
C GLY A 62 11.61 -16.24 -22.16
N TYR A 63 12.57 -15.33 -21.96
CA TYR A 63 13.87 -15.45 -22.63
C TYR A 63 14.74 -16.43 -21.82
N GLY A 64 14.29 -17.68 -21.81
CA GLY A 64 15.09 -18.85 -21.46
C GLY A 64 15.60 -19.53 -22.72
#